data_AF-A0A177CVR2-F1
#
_entry.id   AF-A0A177CVR2-F1
#
_cell.length_a   1.000
_cell.length_b   1.000
_cell.length_c   1.000
_cell.angle_alpha   90.00
_cell.angle_beta   90.00
_cell.angle_gamma   90.00
#
_symmetry.space_group_name_H-M   'P 1'
#
loop_
_entity.id
_entity.type
_entity.pdbx_description
1 polymer ?
#
loop_
_entity_poly.entity_id
_entity_poly.type
_entity_poly.pdbx_seq_one_letter_code
_entity_poly.pdbx_strand_id
1 'polypeptide(L)'
;MYCKAGPDPNTENLNTNTAVNPLYNLTKEQWWFQHDRGCDLVPPPTGEFLELPANGNFTVELAHNRAQTTLSYDGKFASDWIDGKDHPDDWNSWEGPGSACLDDGAMHTYNETNAAGTAWAISYESDMAKVTMENLVVFSTLQHTPWKRIATYQVPDLPACPEDGCTCAWLWVPDGCGQPNMYMQPYKCTVTNAKSTTPVAKAQAPVYCADDASKCVQGAKQMIAWNQLDGNNIETGDHISPGYNEKCGWKNGAQADIFGRPVADNF
;
A
#
# COMPACT_ATOMS: atom_id res chain seq x y z
N MET A 1 -9.41 -9.36 2.04
CA MET A 1 -8.48 -8.57 2.90
C MET A 1 -8.63 -9.00 4.35
N TYR A 2 -7.61 -8.81 5.17
CA TYR A 2 -7.76 -8.88 6.62
C TYR A 2 -8.68 -7.77 7.12
N CYS A 3 -9.41 -7.98 8.22
CA CYS A 3 -10.25 -6.95 8.84
C CYS A 3 -11.34 -6.40 7.89
N LYS A 4 -11.80 -7.19 6.91
CA LYS A 4 -12.78 -6.78 5.89
C LYS A 4 -14.03 -6.16 6.53
N ALA A 5 -14.55 -6.78 7.57
CA ALA A 5 -15.73 -6.32 8.30
C ALA A 5 -15.40 -5.58 9.62
N GLY A 6 -14.16 -5.14 9.79
CA GLY A 6 -13.63 -4.66 11.06
C GLY A 6 -12.96 -5.77 11.88
N PRO A 7 -12.61 -5.49 13.15
CA PRO A 7 -11.71 -6.33 13.94
C PRO A 7 -12.44 -7.37 14.80
N ASP A 8 -13.77 -7.37 14.82
CA ASP A 8 -14.55 -8.45 15.44
C ASP A 8 -14.95 -9.48 14.37
N PRO A 9 -14.38 -10.70 14.39
CA PRO A 9 -14.69 -11.73 13.40
C PRO A 9 -16.14 -12.25 13.49
N ASN A 10 -16.89 -11.90 14.54
CA ASN A 10 -18.28 -12.32 14.72
C ASN A 10 -19.29 -11.28 14.21
N THR A 11 -18.81 -10.12 13.75
CA THR A 11 -19.66 -9.01 13.31
C THR A 11 -19.39 -8.65 11.86
N GLU A 12 -20.42 -8.75 11.02
CA GLU A 12 -20.38 -8.26 9.64
C GLU A 12 -20.70 -6.77 9.59
N ASN A 13 -19.72 -5.90 9.85
CA ASN A 13 -19.88 -4.46 9.70
C ASN A 13 -19.67 -4.02 8.24
N LEU A 14 -20.77 -3.78 7.53
CA LEU A 14 -20.77 -3.29 6.14
C LEU A 14 -20.43 -1.79 6.03
N ASN A 15 -20.44 -1.04 7.13
CA ASN A 15 -20.12 0.38 7.19
C ASN A 15 -18.94 0.63 8.14
N THR A 16 -17.82 -0.02 7.84
CA THR A 16 -16.59 0.11 8.62
C THR A 16 -15.55 0.95 7.91
N ASN A 17 -14.86 1.78 8.69
CA ASN A 17 -13.63 2.46 8.30
C ASN A 17 -12.45 2.05 9.20
N THR A 18 -12.54 0.94 9.95
CA THR A 18 -11.46 0.51 10.87
C THR A 18 -10.12 0.36 10.15
N ALA A 19 -10.14 -0.29 8.98
CA ALA A 19 -8.97 -0.49 8.11
C ALA A 19 -8.41 0.81 7.49
N VAL A 20 -9.17 1.90 7.55
CA VAL A 20 -8.89 3.16 6.85
C VAL A 20 -8.12 4.14 7.75
N ASN A 21 -8.16 3.99 9.08
CA ASN A 21 -7.50 4.92 9.98
C ASN A 21 -5.97 4.94 9.78
N PRO A 22 -5.33 6.11 9.87
CA PRO A 22 -3.89 6.23 9.69
C PRO A 22 -3.09 5.50 10.79
N LEU A 23 -1.83 5.21 10.48
CA LEU A 23 -0.81 4.74 11.42
C LEU A 23 0.16 5.89 11.68
N TYR A 24 0.21 6.37 12.92
CA TYR A 24 1.04 7.51 13.31
C TYR A 24 1.42 7.41 14.77
N ASN A 25 2.70 7.63 15.08
CA ASN A 25 3.21 7.67 16.45
C ASN A 25 2.84 6.41 17.26
N LEU A 26 2.98 5.24 16.61
CA LEU A 26 2.77 3.91 17.19
C LEU A 26 4.10 3.18 17.34
N THR A 27 4.20 2.21 18.25
CA THR A 27 5.33 1.27 18.25
C THR A 27 5.22 0.31 17.06
N LYS A 28 6.32 -0.32 16.65
CA LYS A 28 6.34 -1.33 15.60
C LYS A 28 5.35 -2.45 15.81
N GLU A 29 5.24 -2.92 17.04
CA GLU A 29 4.28 -3.96 17.39
C GLU A 29 2.83 -3.51 17.15
N GLN A 30 2.53 -2.22 17.27
CA GLN A 30 1.19 -1.66 17.06
C GLN A 30 0.90 -1.35 15.59
N TRP A 31 1.83 -0.73 14.86
CA TRP A 31 1.57 -0.34 13.47
C TRP A 31 1.71 -1.51 12.49
N TRP A 32 2.49 -2.53 12.82
CA TRP A 32 2.68 -3.69 11.96
C TRP A 32 1.36 -4.40 11.70
N PHE A 33 0.95 -4.45 10.43
CA PHE A 33 -0.32 -5.03 10.00
C PHE A 33 -1.57 -4.49 10.71
N GLN A 34 -1.53 -3.23 11.19
CA GLN A 34 -2.61 -2.60 11.94
C GLN A 34 -3.02 -3.38 13.23
N HIS A 35 -2.02 -3.84 13.99
CA HIS A 35 -2.25 -4.56 15.24
C HIS A 35 -2.92 -3.70 16.31
N ASP A 36 -2.69 -2.39 16.33
CA ASP A 36 -3.31 -1.41 17.26
C ASP A 36 -4.83 -1.53 17.34
N ARG A 37 -5.45 -1.98 16.25
CA ARG A 37 -6.89 -2.18 16.12
C ARG A 37 -7.29 -3.64 15.81
N GLY A 38 -6.35 -4.58 15.95
CA GLY A 38 -6.59 -6.03 15.84
C GLY A 38 -6.88 -6.55 14.43
N CYS A 39 -6.52 -5.79 13.39
CA CYS A 39 -6.83 -6.19 12.02
C CYS A 39 -6.01 -7.38 11.52
N ASP A 40 -4.78 -7.56 12.02
CA ASP A 40 -3.91 -8.72 11.78
C ASP A 40 -4.49 -10.04 12.31
N LEU A 41 -5.40 -9.98 13.28
CA LEU A 41 -6.04 -11.14 13.91
C LEU A 41 -7.30 -11.63 13.17
N VAL A 42 -7.80 -10.87 12.19
CA VAL A 42 -9.04 -11.19 11.45
C VAL A 42 -8.71 -11.49 9.99
N PRO A 43 -8.35 -12.75 9.65
CA PRO A 43 -8.06 -13.12 8.27
C PRO A 43 -9.31 -13.07 7.40
N PRO A 44 -9.16 -12.98 6.06
CA PRO A 44 -10.27 -13.26 5.16
C PRO A 44 -10.75 -14.73 5.32
N PRO A 45 -11.97 -15.06 4.87
CA PRO A 45 -12.45 -16.43 4.79
C PRO A 45 -11.46 -17.37 4.09
N THR A 46 -11.40 -18.63 4.52
CA THR A 46 -10.55 -19.65 3.90
C THR A 46 -10.81 -19.75 2.39
N GLY A 47 -9.74 -19.72 1.60
CA GLY A 47 -9.81 -19.78 0.14
C GLY A 47 -10.02 -18.43 -0.55
N GLU A 48 -10.26 -17.34 0.18
CA GLU A 48 -10.35 -15.99 -0.38
C GLU A 48 -8.94 -15.36 -0.50
N PHE A 49 -8.46 -15.24 -1.73
CA PHE A 49 -7.18 -14.62 -2.07
C PHE A 49 -7.36 -13.42 -3.00
N LEU A 50 -6.52 -12.41 -2.84
CA LEU A 50 -6.26 -11.46 -3.92
C LEU A 50 -5.40 -12.14 -4.99
N GLU A 51 -5.91 -12.24 -6.21
CA GLU A 51 -5.18 -12.86 -7.32
C GLU A 51 -4.24 -11.86 -7.99
N LEU A 52 -2.98 -12.26 -8.13
CA LEU A 52 -1.91 -11.48 -8.76
C LEU A 52 -1.47 -12.19 -10.06
N PRO A 53 -2.00 -11.84 -11.23
CA PRO A 53 -1.59 -12.47 -12.48
C PRO A 53 -0.17 -12.02 -12.86
N ALA A 54 0.81 -12.91 -12.83
CA ALA A 54 2.19 -12.61 -13.19
C ALA A 54 2.29 -12.02 -14.61
N ASN A 55 3.04 -10.93 -14.78
CA ASN A 55 3.10 -10.10 -16.00
C ASN A 55 1.75 -9.54 -16.48
N GLY A 56 0.74 -9.52 -15.61
CA GLY A 56 -0.58 -8.98 -15.87
C GLY A 56 -0.90 -7.77 -14.99
N ASN A 57 -2.19 -7.52 -14.84
CA ASN A 57 -2.71 -6.46 -13.99
C ASN A 57 -3.77 -7.00 -13.04
N PHE A 58 -3.91 -6.39 -11.87
CA PHE A 58 -5.04 -6.62 -10.98
C PHE A 58 -5.66 -5.28 -10.57
N THR A 59 -6.97 -5.31 -10.33
CA THR A 59 -7.76 -4.12 -9.99
C THR A 59 -8.30 -4.27 -8.57
N VAL A 60 -8.24 -3.17 -7.82
CA VAL A 60 -8.74 -3.08 -6.44
C VAL A 60 -9.59 -1.83 -6.27
N GLU A 61 -10.33 -1.79 -5.16
CA GLU A 61 -11.11 -0.63 -4.74
C GLU A 61 -10.42 0.08 -3.58
N LEU A 62 -10.21 1.39 -3.71
CA LEU A 62 -9.72 2.29 -2.66
C LEU A 62 -10.88 3.18 -2.21
N ALA A 63 -11.16 3.24 -0.91
CA ALA A 63 -12.29 4.00 -0.38
C ALA A 63 -12.06 4.48 1.06
N HIS A 64 -12.75 5.55 1.47
CA HIS A 64 -12.74 6.06 2.86
C HIS A 64 -13.51 5.17 3.84
N ASN A 65 -14.37 4.30 3.31
CA ASN A 65 -15.17 3.37 4.07
C ASN A 65 -15.53 2.18 3.18
N ARG A 66 -15.61 0.98 3.77
CA ARG A 66 -16.05 -0.21 3.03
C ARG A 66 -17.43 -0.02 2.38
N ALA A 67 -18.34 0.73 3.00
CA ALA A 67 -19.66 1.04 2.45
C ALA A 67 -19.61 1.64 1.04
N GLN A 68 -18.52 2.33 0.70
CA GLN A 68 -18.31 3.01 -0.59
C GLN A 68 -17.62 2.11 -1.63
N THR A 69 -17.58 0.80 -1.38
CA THR A 69 -17.02 -0.22 -2.29
C THR A 69 -18.11 -1.21 -2.71
N THR A 70 -17.82 -2.07 -3.68
CA THR A 70 -18.74 -3.16 -4.04
C THR A 70 -18.85 -4.25 -2.96
N LEU A 71 -18.00 -4.21 -1.93
CA LEU A 71 -18.00 -5.18 -0.82
C LEU A 71 -19.13 -4.97 0.20
N SER A 72 -19.96 -3.95 0.02
CA SER A 72 -21.05 -3.60 0.93
C SER A 72 -22.28 -3.11 0.18
N TYR A 73 -23.47 -3.42 0.71
CA TYR A 73 -24.75 -2.92 0.22
C TYR A 73 -24.96 -3.07 -1.31
N ASP A 74 -24.42 -4.13 -1.90
CA ASP A 74 -24.42 -4.37 -3.35
C ASP A 74 -23.87 -3.19 -4.17
N GLY A 75 -22.90 -2.45 -3.62
CA GLY A 75 -22.28 -1.29 -4.25
C GLY A 75 -23.13 -0.02 -4.26
N LYS A 76 -24.24 0.02 -3.52
CA LYS A 76 -25.19 1.16 -3.52
C LYS A 76 -24.57 2.52 -3.22
N PHE A 77 -23.52 2.58 -2.40
CA PHE A 77 -22.85 3.83 -2.03
C PHE A 77 -21.46 3.98 -2.67
N ALA A 78 -21.12 3.11 -3.61
CA ALA A 78 -19.91 3.24 -4.40
C ALA A 78 -20.12 4.29 -5.50
N SER A 79 -19.10 5.12 -5.73
CA SER A 79 -19.04 6.11 -6.81
C SER A 79 -17.73 5.97 -7.60
N ASP A 80 -17.42 6.83 -8.55
CA ASP A 80 -16.07 6.83 -9.15
C ASP A 80 -15.00 7.32 -8.18
N TRP A 81 -15.40 8.06 -7.14
CA TRP A 81 -14.54 8.67 -6.14
C TRP A 81 -14.50 7.87 -4.84
N ILE A 82 -13.39 8.01 -4.13
CA ILE A 82 -13.09 7.18 -2.96
C ILE A 82 -13.94 7.53 -1.73
N ASP A 83 -14.57 8.71 -1.71
CA ASP A 83 -15.47 9.16 -0.66
C ASP A 83 -16.95 8.81 -0.94
N GLY A 84 -17.24 8.10 -2.03
CA GLY A 84 -18.60 7.71 -2.42
C GLY A 84 -19.49 8.87 -2.91
N LYS A 85 -18.91 10.03 -3.23
CA LYS A 85 -19.63 11.19 -3.78
C LYS A 85 -19.24 11.45 -5.23
N ASP A 86 -19.99 12.32 -5.89
CA ASP A 86 -19.64 12.81 -7.22
C ASP A 86 -18.80 14.09 -7.13
N HIS A 87 -17.68 14.12 -7.84
CA HIS A 87 -16.81 15.29 -8.01
C HIS A 87 -16.47 15.49 -9.50
N PRO A 88 -16.14 16.71 -9.94
CA PRO A 88 -15.70 16.96 -11.31
C PRO A 88 -14.33 16.33 -11.58
N ASP A 89 -14.04 15.96 -12.82
CA ASP A 89 -12.75 15.31 -13.15
C ASP A 89 -11.53 16.20 -12.89
N ASP A 90 -11.69 17.52 -12.93
CA ASP A 90 -10.68 18.51 -12.59
C ASP A 90 -10.74 18.96 -11.12
N TRP A 91 -11.24 18.12 -10.22
CA TRP A 91 -11.33 18.42 -8.78
C TRP A 91 -9.99 18.92 -8.23
N ASN A 92 -9.99 20.17 -7.77
CA ASN A 92 -8.76 20.87 -7.41
C ASN A 92 -9.04 21.92 -6.33
N SER A 93 -8.26 21.90 -5.24
CA SER A 93 -8.24 22.96 -4.22
C SER A 93 -6.95 23.79 -4.23
N TRP A 94 -6.04 23.54 -5.16
CA TRP A 94 -4.76 24.23 -5.26
C TRP A 94 -4.91 25.65 -5.82
N GLU A 95 -4.64 26.64 -4.97
CA GLU A 95 -4.57 28.06 -5.30
C GLU A 95 -3.15 28.64 -5.15
N GLY A 96 -2.18 27.81 -4.74
CA GLY A 96 -0.79 28.20 -4.47
C GLY A 96 -0.25 27.65 -3.14
N PRO A 97 1.00 28.00 -2.77
CA PRO A 97 1.58 27.58 -1.49
C PRO A 97 0.69 27.93 -0.30
N GLY A 98 0.39 26.93 0.54
CA GLY A 98 -0.51 27.09 1.69
C GLY A 98 -2.00 26.84 1.40
N SER A 99 -2.34 26.33 0.20
CA SER A 99 -3.69 25.86 -0.11
C SER A 99 -4.18 24.84 0.92
N ALA A 100 -5.48 24.84 1.18
CA ALA A 100 -6.10 23.76 1.92
C ALA A 100 -6.18 22.51 1.04
N CYS A 101 -6.06 21.34 1.68
CA CYS A 101 -6.36 20.07 1.02
C CYS A 101 -7.81 20.02 0.53
N LEU A 102 -8.09 19.05 -0.34
CA LEU A 102 -9.46 18.70 -0.67
C LEU A 102 -10.27 18.40 0.61
N ASP A 103 -11.51 18.87 0.66
CA ASP A 103 -12.46 18.54 1.73
C ASP A 103 -13.15 17.21 1.43
N ASP A 104 -12.33 16.17 1.28
CA ASP A 104 -12.73 14.79 0.95
C ASP A 104 -12.63 13.88 2.19
N GLY A 105 -11.71 14.22 3.09
CA GLY A 105 -11.46 13.59 4.37
C GLY A 105 -10.17 12.77 4.45
N ALA A 106 -9.75 12.08 3.39
CA ALA A 106 -8.66 11.09 3.51
C ALA A 106 -7.82 10.81 2.24
N MET A 107 -7.97 11.55 1.14
CA MET A 107 -7.11 11.50 -0.06
C MET A 107 -5.77 12.20 0.17
N HIS A 108 -5.74 13.12 1.12
CA HIS A 108 -4.55 13.89 1.50
C HIS A 108 -3.84 14.53 0.30
N THR A 109 -4.61 15.25 -0.51
CA THR A 109 -4.09 15.89 -1.73
C THR A 109 -4.87 17.16 -2.09
N TYR A 110 -4.37 17.89 -3.07
CA TYR A 110 -5.02 19.07 -3.65
C TYR A 110 -5.70 18.78 -4.99
N ASN A 111 -5.14 17.83 -5.75
CA ASN A 111 -5.58 17.37 -7.07
C ASN A 111 -4.84 16.06 -7.42
N GLU A 112 -5.18 15.44 -8.55
CA GLU A 112 -4.61 14.15 -8.98
C GLU A 112 -3.09 14.14 -9.02
N THR A 113 -2.48 15.19 -9.59
CA THR A 113 -1.03 15.24 -9.79
C THR A 113 -0.26 15.32 -8.47
N ASN A 114 -0.92 15.79 -7.42
CA ASN A 114 -0.37 15.86 -6.07
C ASN A 114 -0.64 14.60 -5.23
N ALA A 115 -1.42 13.62 -5.72
CA ALA A 115 -1.61 12.37 -4.99
C ALA A 115 -0.29 11.58 -4.93
N ALA A 116 0.09 11.15 -3.72
CA ALA A 116 1.47 10.75 -3.41
C ALA A 116 1.95 9.48 -4.15
N GLY A 117 1.02 8.61 -4.51
CA GLY A 117 1.28 7.28 -5.04
C GLY A 117 1.21 6.20 -3.95
N THR A 118 0.68 5.05 -4.33
CA THR A 118 0.48 3.89 -3.45
C THR A 118 1.29 2.70 -3.95
N ALA A 119 1.43 1.67 -3.11
CA ALA A 119 2.18 0.47 -3.44
C ALA A 119 1.50 -0.81 -2.98
N TRP A 120 1.95 -1.91 -3.58
CA TRP A 120 1.68 -3.26 -3.12
C TRP A 120 2.98 -3.99 -2.82
N ALA A 121 3.01 -4.67 -1.68
CA ALA A 121 4.10 -5.54 -1.29
C ALA A 121 3.64 -6.99 -1.11
N ILE A 122 4.58 -7.92 -1.26
CA ILE A 122 4.36 -9.37 -1.16
C ILE A 122 5.45 -10.02 -0.30
N SER A 123 5.04 -10.96 0.54
CA SER A 123 5.89 -11.89 1.25
C SER A 123 5.42 -13.31 0.96
N TYR A 124 6.36 -14.20 0.63
CA TYR A 124 6.10 -15.62 0.33
C TYR A 124 5.87 -16.45 1.60
N GLU A 125 5.55 -15.80 2.72
CA GLU A 125 5.11 -16.43 3.96
C GLU A 125 3.58 -16.46 4.01
N SER A 126 3.02 -17.66 4.16
CA SER A 126 1.59 -17.85 4.40
C SER A 126 1.19 -17.46 5.82
N ASP A 127 2.09 -17.65 6.79
CA ASP A 127 1.87 -17.24 8.19
C ASP A 127 2.31 -15.78 8.38
N MET A 128 1.35 -14.90 8.63
CA MET A 128 1.61 -13.46 8.80
C MET A 128 2.59 -13.18 9.95
N ALA A 129 2.63 -14.02 10.99
CA ALA A 129 3.55 -13.85 12.11
C ALA A 129 5.03 -14.03 11.71
N LYS A 130 5.30 -14.63 10.54
CA LYS A 130 6.66 -14.80 9.98
C LYS A 130 7.02 -13.71 8.97
N VAL A 131 6.10 -12.81 8.66
CA VAL A 131 6.35 -11.70 7.75
C VAL A 131 7.18 -10.64 8.47
N THR A 132 8.26 -10.22 7.84
CA THR A 132 9.18 -9.19 8.32
C THR A 132 9.30 -8.07 7.29
N MET A 133 9.91 -6.95 7.67
CA MET A 133 10.21 -5.86 6.74
C MET A 133 11.03 -6.36 5.54
N GLU A 134 11.97 -7.26 5.79
CA GLU A 134 12.91 -7.74 4.80
C GLU A 134 12.34 -8.80 3.84
N ASN A 135 11.24 -9.47 4.20
CA ASN A 135 10.58 -10.42 3.31
C ASN A 135 9.28 -9.86 2.70
N LEU A 136 8.82 -8.68 3.12
CA LEU A 136 7.70 -7.96 2.53
C LEU A 136 8.21 -6.95 1.48
N VAL A 137 8.26 -7.39 0.23
CA VAL A 137 8.91 -6.66 -0.88
C VAL A 137 7.87 -5.91 -1.71
N VAL A 138 8.08 -4.61 -1.91
CA VAL A 138 7.24 -3.79 -2.80
C VAL A 138 7.43 -4.27 -4.24
N PHE A 139 6.35 -4.78 -4.86
CA PHE A 139 6.37 -5.34 -6.21
C PHE A 139 5.63 -4.48 -7.24
N SER A 140 4.77 -3.56 -6.80
CA SER A 140 4.04 -2.67 -7.68
C SER A 140 3.84 -1.32 -7.02
N THR A 141 3.92 -0.24 -7.80
CA THR A 141 3.51 1.09 -7.38
C THR A 141 2.56 1.68 -8.40
N LEU A 142 1.76 2.65 -7.95
CA LEU A 142 0.88 3.42 -8.81
C LEU A 142 0.97 4.89 -8.38
N GLN A 143 1.55 5.73 -9.23
CA GLN A 143 1.61 7.17 -9.00
C GLN A 143 0.21 7.80 -9.03
N HIS A 144 0.07 9.00 -8.47
CA HIS A 144 -1.18 9.75 -8.47
C HIS A 144 -2.35 8.99 -7.84
N THR A 145 -2.05 8.22 -6.79
CA THR A 145 -3.05 7.52 -5.99
C THR A 145 -2.84 7.75 -4.49
N PRO A 146 -3.89 7.60 -3.66
CA PRO A 146 -5.30 7.38 -4.04
C PRO A 146 -5.91 8.59 -4.77
N TRP A 147 -6.81 8.32 -5.74
CA TRP A 147 -7.52 9.37 -6.49
C TRP A 147 -8.95 8.94 -6.85
N LYS A 148 -9.08 7.96 -7.75
CA LYS A 148 -10.35 7.28 -8.05
C LYS A 148 -10.45 5.98 -7.23
N ARG A 149 -11.68 5.49 -7.05
CA ARG A 149 -11.94 4.23 -6.33
C ARG A 149 -11.31 3.03 -7.01
N ILE A 150 -11.45 2.94 -8.33
CA ILE A 150 -10.89 1.84 -9.10
C ILE A 150 -9.42 2.12 -9.41
N ALA A 151 -8.52 1.32 -8.85
CA ALA A 151 -7.08 1.41 -9.08
C ALA A 151 -6.56 0.09 -9.67
N THR A 152 -5.75 0.18 -10.73
CA THR A 152 -5.20 -0.99 -11.43
C THR A 152 -3.68 -0.98 -11.37
N TYR A 153 -3.11 -2.09 -10.88
CA TYR A 153 -1.69 -2.24 -10.63
C TYR A 153 -1.11 -3.32 -11.54
N GLN A 154 0.12 -3.10 -12.00
CA GLN A 154 0.86 -4.05 -12.82
C GLN A 154 1.62 -5.04 -11.92
N VAL A 155 1.67 -6.31 -12.29
CA VAL A 155 2.37 -7.37 -11.56
C VAL A 155 3.62 -7.77 -12.35
N PRO A 156 4.83 -7.82 -11.75
CA PRO A 156 6.01 -8.33 -12.43
C PRO A 156 5.93 -9.87 -12.58
N ASP A 157 6.99 -10.50 -13.09
CA ASP A 157 7.07 -11.95 -13.27
C ASP A 157 7.26 -12.71 -11.93
N LEU A 158 6.31 -12.53 -11.01
CA LEU A 158 6.32 -13.13 -9.67
C LEU A 158 6.27 -14.66 -9.78
N PRO A 159 7.09 -15.40 -8.98
CA PRO A 159 6.96 -16.84 -8.85
C PRO A 159 5.67 -17.24 -8.11
N ALA A 160 5.33 -18.52 -8.15
CA ALA A 160 4.15 -19.04 -7.48
C ALA A 160 4.27 -18.92 -5.94
N CYS A 161 3.16 -18.60 -5.28
CA CYS A 161 3.03 -18.66 -3.82
C CYS A 161 3.05 -20.13 -3.33
N PRO A 162 3.32 -20.35 -2.03
CA PRO A 162 2.97 -21.62 -1.37
C PRO A 162 1.47 -21.95 -1.50
N GLU A 163 1.11 -23.20 -1.22
CA GLU A 163 -0.28 -23.69 -1.34
C GLU A 163 -1.28 -22.86 -0.52
N ASP A 164 -0.91 -22.47 0.70
CA ASP A 164 -1.73 -21.62 1.59
C ASP A 164 -1.69 -20.12 1.23
N GLY A 165 -1.12 -19.79 0.06
CA GLY A 165 -0.93 -18.44 -0.46
C GLY A 165 0.20 -17.66 0.21
N CYS A 166 0.34 -16.42 -0.23
CA CYS A 166 1.27 -15.43 0.29
C CYS A 166 0.55 -14.40 1.18
N THR A 167 1.34 -13.58 1.87
CA THR A 167 0.85 -12.36 2.53
C THR A 167 1.20 -11.15 1.68
N CYS A 168 0.21 -10.30 1.39
CA CYS A 168 0.40 -9.03 0.69
C CYS A 168 -0.04 -7.85 1.55
N ALA A 169 0.43 -6.66 1.21
CA ALA A 169 -0.01 -5.42 1.82
C ALA A 169 -0.22 -4.33 0.78
N TRP A 170 -1.33 -3.60 0.86
CA TRP A 170 -1.47 -2.28 0.25
C TRP A 170 -0.83 -1.24 1.16
N LEU A 171 -0.14 -0.26 0.59
CA LEU A 171 0.73 0.66 1.31
C LEU A 171 0.59 2.08 0.78
N TRP A 172 0.63 3.06 1.68
CA TRP A 172 0.57 4.48 1.30
C TRP A 172 1.22 5.40 2.34
N VAL A 173 1.85 6.47 1.87
CA VAL A 173 2.31 7.62 2.67
C VAL A 173 1.79 8.88 1.95
N PRO A 174 0.92 9.69 2.56
CA PRO A 174 0.45 10.94 1.97
C PRO A 174 1.58 11.97 1.85
N ASP A 175 1.43 12.94 0.94
CA ASP A 175 2.44 13.96 0.68
C ASP A 175 1.90 15.37 1.00
N GLY A 176 2.42 15.96 2.08
CA GLY A 176 2.27 17.39 2.35
C GLY A 176 0.86 17.87 2.72
N CYS A 177 -0.09 16.96 2.90
CA CYS A 177 -1.46 17.26 3.29
C CYS A 177 -1.88 16.38 4.47
N GLY A 178 -2.50 16.98 5.48
CA GLY A 178 -2.95 16.28 6.69
C GLY A 178 -1.83 15.92 7.65
N GLN A 179 -2.09 14.98 8.55
CA GLN A 179 -1.10 14.46 9.49
C GLN A 179 -0.05 13.64 8.72
N PRO A 180 1.25 13.81 9.00
CA PRO A 180 2.29 13.09 8.29
C PRO A 180 2.37 11.64 8.81
N ASN A 181 1.54 10.76 8.25
CA ASN A 181 1.30 9.39 8.70
C ASN A 181 1.61 8.36 7.61
N MET A 182 1.25 7.10 7.83
CA MET A 182 1.30 6.05 6.82
C MET A 182 0.06 5.16 6.91
N TYR A 183 -0.20 4.38 5.86
CA TYR A 183 -1.27 3.40 5.79
C TYR A 183 -0.72 2.07 5.29
N MET A 184 -1.27 1.00 5.83
CA MET A 184 -0.91 -0.37 5.50
C MET A 184 -2.14 -1.23 5.63
N GLN A 185 -2.53 -2.03 4.63
CA GLN A 185 -3.66 -2.94 4.73
C GLN A 185 -3.26 -4.37 4.33
N PRO A 186 -3.32 -5.36 5.24
CA PRO A 186 -2.98 -6.75 4.93
C PRO A 186 -4.01 -7.49 4.06
N TYR A 187 -3.50 -8.41 3.24
CA TYR A 187 -4.25 -9.32 2.38
C TYR A 187 -3.61 -10.72 2.40
N LYS A 188 -4.45 -11.75 2.28
CA LYS A 188 -4.04 -13.02 1.67
C LYS A 188 -4.04 -12.85 0.16
N CYS A 189 -2.97 -13.27 -0.50
CA CYS A 189 -2.83 -13.17 -1.94
C CYS A 189 -2.25 -14.46 -2.54
N THR A 190 -2.43 -14.64 -3.84
CA THR A 190 -1.84 -15.75 -4.59
C THR A 190 -1.42 -15.28 -5.97
N VAL A 191 -0.32 -15.84 -6.49
CA VAL A 191 0.17 -15.50 -7.84
C VAL A 191 -0.43 -16.48 -8.83
N THR A 192 -1.14 -15.96 -9.83
CA THR A 192 -1.70 -16.75 -10.94
C THR A 192 -0.82 -16.59 -12.17
N ASN A 193 -0.87 -17.57 -13.08
CA ASN A 193 -0.06 -17.59 -14.31
C ASN A 193 1.47 -17.53 -14.11
N ALA A 194 1.96 -17.86 -12.91
CA ALA A 194 3.39 -17.86 -12.61
C ALA A 194 4.14 -18.87 -13.51
N LYS A 195 5.19 -18.37 -14.17
CA LYS A 195 6.12 -19.19 -14.98
C LYS A 195 7.56 -19.09 -14.47
N SER A 196 7.91 -17.94 -13.88
CA SER A 196 9.19 -17.76 -13.22
C SER A 196 9.32 -18.64 -11.99
N THR A 197 10.52 -19.17 -11.77
CA THR A 197 10.94 -19.80 -10.52
C THR A 197 12.00 -18.96 -9.80
N THR A 198 12.29 -17.77 -10.29
CA THR A 198 13.30 -16.88 -9.70
C THR A 198 12.72 -16.27 -8.43
N PRO A 199 13.32 -16.49 -7.26
CA PRO A 199 12.80 -15.95 -6.01
C PRO A 199 12.89 -14.42 -5.99
N VAL A 200 11.95 -13.80 -5.29
CA VAL A 200 12.05 -12.38 -4.93
C VAL A 200 13.19 -12.21 -3.92
N ALA A 201 14.04 -11.22 -4.14
CA ALA A 201 15.18 -10.91 -3.29
C ALA A 201 14.73 -10.36 -1.93
N LYS A 202 15.61 -10.47 -0.94
CA LYS A 202 15.41 -9.82 0.37
C LYS A 202 15.34 -8.30 0.18
N ALA A 203 14.32 -7.67 0.75
CA ALA A 203 14.09 -6.24 0.66
C ALA A 203 15.05 -5.42 1.53
N GLN A 204 15.53 -4.31 0.96
CA GLN A 204 16.37 -3.31 1.62
C GLN A 204 15.54 -2.07 1.98
N ALA A 205 15.89 -1.41 3.08
CA ALA A 205 15.23 -0.17 3.48
C ALA A 205 15.36 0.88 2.34
N PRO A 206 14.27 1.57 1.97
CA PRO A 206 14.33 2.63 0.97
C PRO A 206 15.07 3.85 1.53
N VAL A 207 15.55 4.70 0.63
CA VAL A 207 16.15 5.99 0.98
C VAL A 207 15.42 7.10 0.27
N TYR A 208 15.39 8.30 0.87
CA TYR A 208 14.95 9.50 0.17
C TYR A 208 16.08 9.98 -0.74
N CYS A 209 15.85 9.94 -2.05
CA CYS A 209 16.84 10.19 -3.10
C CYS A 209 16.32 11.14 -4.18
N ALA A 210 15.31 11.97 -3.86
CA ALA A 210 14.69 12.87 -4.83
C ALA A 210 15.68 13.83 -5.52
N ASP A 211 16.70 14.29 -4.79
CA ASP A 211 17.70 15.23 -5.30
C ASP A 211 18.82 14.53 -6.10
N ASP A 212 18.97 13.21 -5.97
CA ASP A 212 20.03 12.43 -6.62
C ASP A 212 19.61 10.97 -6.78
N ALA A 213 19.04 10.65 -7.95
CA ALA A 213 18.56 9.31 -8.27
C ALA A 213 19.66 8.24 -8.24
N SER A 214 20.94 8.62 -8.37
CA SER A 214 22.04 7.66 -8.30
C SER A 214 22.22 7.07 -6.90
N LYS A 215 21.67 7.73 -5.87
CA LYS A 215 21.68 7.26 -4.47
C LYS A 215 20.49 6.35 -4.14
N CYS A 216 19.52 6.21 -5.04
CA CYS A 216 18.36 5.37 -4.77
C CYS A 216 18.74 3.90 -4.66
N VAL A 217 18.12 3.20 -3.70
CA VAL A 217 18.26 1.75 -3.52
C VAL A 217 17.70 1.02 -4.74
N GLN A 218 18.56 0.21 -5.36
CA GLN A 218 18.22 -0.65 -6.49
C GLN A 218 17.67 -1.99 -6.01
N GLY A 219 16.82 -2.62 -6.81
CA GLY A 219 16.24 -3.92 -6.52
C GLY A 219 15.12 -3.87 -5.48
N ALA A 220 14.96 -5.00 -4.79
CA ALA A 220 13.90 -5.22 -3.81
C ALA A 220 13.97 -4.21 -2.66
N LYS A 221 12.88 -3.46 -2.47
CA LYS A 221 12.73 -2.45 -1.42
C LYS A 221 11.62 -2.83 -0.46
N GLN A 222 11.81 -2.47 0.82
CA GLN A 222 10.83 -2.64 1.88
C GLN A 222 9.67 -1.67 1.69
N MET A 223 8.57 -1.88 2.42
CA MET A 223 7.61 -0.80 2.64
C MET A 223 8.28 0.40 3.33
N ILE A 224 7.65 1.57 3.25
CA ILE A 224 8.04 2.76 4.01
C ILE A 224 7.41 2.67 5.41
N ALA A 225 8.24 2.65 6.45
CA ALA A 225 7.84 2.88 7.83
C ALA A 225 8.35 4.26 8.27
N TRP A 226 7.43 5.19 8.53
CA TRP A 226 7.74 6.60 8.76
C TRP A 226 6.79 7.24 9.79
N ASN A 227 7.31 8.20 10.57
CA ASN A 227 6.62 8.90 11.67
C ASN A 227 5.94 8.00 12.70
N GLN A 228 6.62 6.92 13.07
CA GLN A 228 6.25 6.02 14.16
C GLN A 228 7.12 6.28 15.40
N LEU A 229 6.69 5.80 16.56
CA LEU A 229 7.49 5.87 17.80
C LEU A 229 8.79 5.06 17.66
N ASP A 230 8.70 3.91 17.00
CA ASP A 230 9.85 3.08 16.66
C ASP A 230 9.59 2.28 15.36
N GLY A 231 10.64 1.63 14.86
CA GLY A 231 10.56 0.79 13.66
C GLY A 231 10.53 1.55 12.33
N ASN A 232 10.76 2.86 12.33
CA ASN A 232 10.97 3.62 11.09
C ASN A 232 12.18 3.07 10.31
N ASN A 233 12.10 3.08 8.98
CA ASN A 233 13.17 2.59 8.11
C ASN A 233 13.66 3.61 7.08
N ILE A 234 13.15 4.84 7.13
CA ILE A 234 13.57 5.94 6.28
C ILE A 234 13.62 7.24 7.08
N GLU A 235 14.59 8.08 6.74
CA GLU A 235 14.72 9.44 7.26
C GLU A 235 14.49 10.43 6.12
N THR A 236 13.77 11.51 6.42
CA THR A 236 13.52 12.63 5.49
C THR A 236 13.80 13.95 6.19
N GLY A 237 13.99 15.01 5.41
CA GLY A 237 14.11 16.36 5.95
C GLY A 237 12.79 16.88 6.54
N ASP A 238 12.88 18.00 7.26
CA ASP A 238 11.71 18.65 7.84
C ASP A 238 10.63 18.94 6.79
N HIS A 239 9.39 18.55 7.07
CA HIS A 239 8.23 18.71 6.18
C HIS A 239 8.35 18.01 4.82
N ILE A 240 9.30 17.09 4.66
CA ILE A 240 9.45 16.28 3.45
C ILE A 240 8.88 14.89 3.72
N SER A 241 7.84 14.53 2.97
CA SER A 241 7.26 13.19 3.04
C SER A 241 7.97 12.26 2.05
N PRO A 242 8.35 11.03 2.46
CA PRO A 242 8.75 10.00 1.51
C PRO A 242 7.51 9.51 0.74
N GLY A 243 7.70 8.75 -0.33
CA GLY A 243 6.55 8.23 -1.09
C GLY A 243 6.89 7.05 -1.98
N TYR A 244 5.86 6.32 -2.40
CA TYR A 244 5.98 5.19 -3.32
C TYR A 244 6.09 5.67 -4.77
N ASN A 245 7.12 6.48 -5.03
CA ASN A 245 7.39 7.14 -6.30
C ASN A 245 8.90 7.37 -6.48
N GLU A 246 9.27 8.19 -7.47
CA GLU A 246 10.67 8.42 -7.85
C GLU A 246 11.51 9.06 -6.74
N LYS A 247 10.89 9.79 -5.78
CA LYS A 247 11.58 10.37 -4.62
C LYS A 247 12.30 9.33 -3.77
N CYS A 248 11.87 8.06 -3.86
CA CYS A 248 12.47 6.93 -3.16
C CYS A 248 12.88 5.79 -4.11
N GLY A 249 13.03 6.09 -5.40
CA GLY A 249 13.55 5.15 -6.40
C GLY A 249 12.56 4.08 -6.87
N TRP A 250 11.26 4.28 -6.68
CA TRP A 250 10.24 3.44 -7.31
C TRP A 250 9.79 4.05 -8.64
N LYS A 251 9.80 3.23 -9.69
CA LYS A 251 9.14 3.57 -10.95
C LYS A 251 7.66 3.27 -10.84
N ASN A 252 6.82 4.00 -11.57
CA ASN A 252 5.40 3.67 -11.69
C ASN A 252 5.22 2.26 -12.31
N GLY A 253 4.29 1.47 -11.79
CA GLY A 253 3.96 0.13 -12.30
C GLY A 253 4.71 -1.00 -11.62
N ALA A 254 4.98 -2.08 -12.36
CA ALA A 254 5.61 -3.29 -11.84
C ALA A 254 7.11 -3.08 -11.55
N GLN A 255 7.58 -3.56 -10.40
CA GLN A 255 8.99 -3.51 -10.02
C GLN A 255 9.71 -4.77 -10.54
N ALA A 256 10.36 -4.66 -11.69
CA ALA A 256 10.95 -5.80 -12.40
C ALA A 256 12.37 -6.20 -11.91
N ASP A 257 13.01 -5.37 -11.08
CA ASP A 257 14.38 -5.55 -10.58
C ASP A 257 14.44 -6.23 -9.20
N ILE A 258 13.30 -6.72 -8.69
CA ILE A 258 13.19 -7.28 -7.33
C ILE A 258 13.62 -8.75 -7.20
N PHE A 259 14.12 -9.37 -8.27
CA PHE A 259 14.36 -10.81 -8.32
C PHE A 259 15.84 -11.18 -8.14
N GLY A 260 16.08 -12.41 -7.66
CA GLY A 260 17.42 -12.99 -7.54
C GLY A 260 17.99 -12.89 -6.12
N ARG A 261 19.31 -13.07 -6.00
CA ARG A 261 20.01 -12.87 -4.72
C ARG A 261 20.30 -11.37 -4.55
N PRO A 262 20.34 -10.85 -3.31
CA PRO A 262 20.80 -9.49 -3.06
C PRO A 262 22.12 -9.26 -3.81
N VAL A 263 22.25 -8.15 -4.53
CA VAL A 263 23.54 -7.72 -5.04
C VAL A 263 24.41 -7.53 -3.81
N ALA A 264 25.43 -8.39 -3.65
CA ALA A 264 26.39 -8.22 -2.58
C ALA A 264 26.98 -6.82 -2.73
N ASP A 265 26.92 -6.02 -1.66
CA ASP A 265 27.55 -4.72 -1.64
C ASP A 265 29.03 -4.89 -2.01
N ASN A 266 29.43 -4.33 -3.14
CA ASN A 266 30.84 -4.14 -3.45
C ASN A 266 31.33 -3.00 -2.56
N PHE A 267 31.78 -3.31 -1.35
CA PHE A 267 32.67 -2.46 -0.55
C PHE A 267 34.02 -3.15 -0.37
#